data_AF-A0A2P4QZB3-F1
#
_entry.id   AF-A0A2P4QZB3-F1
#
_cell.length_a   1.000
_cell.length_b   1.000
_cell.length_c   1.000
_cell.angle_alpha   90.00
_cell.angle_beta   90.00
_cell.angle_gamma   90.00
#
_symmetry.space_group_name_H-M   'P 1'
#
loop_
_entity.id
_entity.type
_entity.pdbx_description
1 polymer ?
#
loop_
_entity_poly.entity_id
_entity_poly.type
_entity_poly.pdbx_seq_one_letter_code
_entity_poly.pdbx_strand_id
1 'polypeptide(L)'
;MCQPANSEKQSAKQEGIYGVLPYMAPEVLRGCQYTKASDIYSFGIMMNEYISEEIPYNNIPHNHALSIKICKGLRPNIFKYTPKLLADLITKCWDAKAENRPTAKELYQKLNKLLIIDSDTKSQVDEYNDKIKLNRTSEKRSINFQTHPQAIYTSRLLNFKNLPEPVNSDVTETTLLSECFDCQLDELDLNEINQDEENNTE
;
A
#
# COMPACT_ATOMS: atom_id res chain seq x y z
N MET A 1 -15.29 -7.78 -4.44
CA MET A 1 -14.10 -8.40 -3.84
C MET A 1 -13.01 -8.43 -4.86
N CYS A 2 -11.90 -7.74 -4.58
CA CYS A 2 -10.69 -7.66 -5.39
C CYS A 2 -9.88 -8.97 -5.32
N GLN A 3 -10.53 -10.11 -5.57
CA GLN A 3 -9.89 -11.43 -5.61
C GLN A 3 -9.65 -11.88 -7.05
N PRO A 4 -8.73 -12.83 -7.30
CA PRO A 4 -8.52 -13.39 -8.63
C PRO A 4 -9.78 -14.07 -9.17
N ALA A 5 -10.06 -13.89 -10.46
CA ALA A 5 -11.23 -14.49 -11.13
C ALA A 5 -11.23 -16.03 -11.12
N ASN A 6 -10.06 -16.67 -10.93
CA ASN A 6 -9.90 -18.12 -10.97
C ASN A 6 -9.93 -18.80 -9.58
N SER A 7 -10.31 -18.09 -8.50
CA SER A 7 -10.23 -18.61 -7.13
C SER A 7 -11.12 -19.84 -6.87
N GLU A 8 -12.20 -20.04 -7.63
CA GLU A 8 -13.13 -21.15 -7.43
C GLU A 8 -12.61 -22.52 -7.89
N LYS A 9 -11.49 -22.59 -8.62
CA LYS A 9 -10.98 -23.82 -9.26
C LYS A 9 -9.69 -24.40 -8.65
N GLN A 10 -9.16 -23.83 -7.57
CA GLN A 10 -7.88 -24.30 -7.00
C GLN A 10 -8.12 -25.40 -5.95
N SER A 11 -8.11 -26.66 -6.42
CA SER A 11 -8.14 -27.88 -5.59
C SER A 11 -6.76 -28.31 -5.03
N ALA A 12 -5.74 -27.46 -5.16
CA ALA A 12 -4.44 -27.64 -4.53
C ALA A 12 -4.13 -26.39 -3.69
N LYS A 13 -3.87 -26.57 -2.39
CA LYS A 13 -3.44 -25.51 -1.46
C LYS A 13 -2.18 -24.83 -2.00
N GLN A 14 -2.32 -23.77 -2.80
CA GLN A 14 -1.23 -22.81 -2.94
C GLN A 14 -1.13 -22.08 -1.61
N GLU A 15 -0.01 -22.24 -0.90
CA GLU A 15 0.32 -21.41 0.26
C GLU A 15 0.55 -19.98 -0.24
N GLY A 16 -0.47 -19.12 -0.15
CA GLY A 16 -0.34 -17.70 -0.46
C GLY A 16 -1.63 -17.04 -0.95
N ILE A 17 -1.57 -15.72 -1.11
CA ILE A 17 -2.68 -14.89 -1.57
C ILE A 17 -2.22 -14.09 -2.79
N TYR A 18 -3.03 -14.07 -3.84
CA TYR A 18 -2.78 -13.24 -5.00
C TYR A 18 -3.28 -11.82 -4.77
N GLY A 19 -2.45 -10.83 -5.08
CA GLY A 19 -2.86 -9.43 -5.10
C GLY A 19 -1.72 -8.49 -5.47
N VAL A 20 -1.98 -7.19 -5.33
CA VAL A 20 -1.01 -6.11 -5.60
C VAL A 20 -0.63 -5.48 -4.26
N LEU A 21 0.58 -5.80 -3.78
CA LEU A 21 1.02 -5.52 -2.40
C LEU A 21 0.67 -4.09 -1.89
N PRO A 22 0.95 -3.00 -2.63
CA PRO A 22 0.61 -1.65 -2.18
C PRO A 22 -0.84 -1.38 -1.79
N TYR A 23 -1.80 -2.12 -2.38
CA TYR A 23 -3.23 -1.91 -2.19
C TYR A 23 -3.86 -2.93 -1.23
N MET A 24 -3.12 -3.97 -0.83
CA MET A 24 -3.68 -5.03 -0.01
C MET A 24 -3.83 -4.63 1.46
N ALA A 25 -4.99 -4.94 2.02
CA ALA A 25 -5.28 -4.73 3.43
C ALA A 25 -4.37 -5.60 4.32
N PRO A 26 -3.94 -5.12 5.49
CA PRO A 26 -2.97 -5.81 6.32
C PRO A 26 -3.46 -7.17 6.83
N GLU A 27 -4.76 -7.34 7.10
CA GLU A 27 -5.34 -8.64 7.45
C GLU A 27 -5.28 -9.65 6.29
N VAL A 28 -5.46 -9.17 5.04
CA VAL A 28 -5.32 -10.02 3.86
C VAL A 28 -3.87 -10.44 3.67
N LEU A 29 -2.90 -9.53 3.85
CA LEU A 29 -1.47 -9.87 3.79
C LEU A 29 -1.09 -10.97 4.79
N ARG A 30 -1.80 -11.06 5.92
CA ARG A 30 -1.61 -12.08 6.97
C ARG A 30 -2.26 -13.43 6.68
N GLY A 31 -2.92 -13.61 5.54
CA GLY A 31 -3.58 -14.88 5.22
C GLY A 31 -5.10 -14.87 5.41
N CYS A 32 -5.71 -13.78 5.88
CA CYS A 32 -7.16 -13.71 5.99
C CYS A 32 -7.82 -13.62 4.60
N GLN A 33 -9.05 -14.12 4.52
CA GLN A 33 -9.83 -14.04 3.28
C GLN A 33 -10.15 -12.60 2.90
N TYR A 34 -10.31 -12.36 1.61
CA TYR A 34 -10.83 -11.09 1.10
C TYR A 34 -12.23 -10.82 1.65
N THR A 35 -12.45 -9.58 2.06
CA THR A 35 -13.73 -9.09 2.57
C THR A 35 -14.13 -7.77 1.91
N LYS A 36 -15.39 -7.36 2.10
CA LYS A 36 -15.84 -6.02 1.71
C LYS A 36 -15.01 -4.91 2.38
N ALA A 37 -14.57 -5.12 3.63
CA ALA A 37 -13.72 -4.17 4.33
C ALA A 37 -12.30 -4.11 3.74
N SER A 38 -11.78 -5.21 3.20
CA SER A 38 -10.51 -5.19 2.45
C SER A 38 -10.63 -4.47 1.11
N ASP A 39 -11.79 -4.54 0.43
CA ASP A 39 -12.05 -3.73 -0.77
C ASP A 39 -12.04 -2.22 -0.42
N ILE A 40 -12.60 -1.84 0.73
CA ILE A 40 -12.60 -0.45 1.22
C ILE A 40 -11.20 0.05 1.53
N TYR A 41 -10.34 -0.80 2.09
CA TYR A 41 -8.92 -0.49 2.29
C TYR A 41 -8.24 -0.15 0.96
N SER A 42 -8.35 -1.05 -0.02
CA SER A 42 -7.77 -0.86 -1.37
C SER A 42 -8.28 0.43 -2.01
N PHE A 43 -9.58 0.71 -1.86
CA PHE A 43 -10.19 1.93 -2.36
C PHE A 43 -9.65 3.18 -1.66
N GLY A 44 -9.37 3.13 -0.36
CA GLY A 44 -8.69 4.20 0.39
C GLY A 44 -7.31 4.53 -0.19
N ILE A 45 -6.51 3.51 -0.49
CA ILE A 45 -5.20 3.67 -1.14
C ILE A 45 -5.36 4.31 -2.53
N MET A 46 -6.30 3.83 -3.35
CA MET A 46 -6.58 4.38 -4.67
C MET A 46 -7.08 5.83 -4.63
N MET A 47 -7.93 6.18 -3.65
CA MET A 47 -8.36 7.56 -3.45
C MET A 47 -7.15 8.46 -3.20
N ASN A 48 -6.25 8.05 -2.30
CA ASN A 48 -5.04 8.83 -2.03
C ASN A 48 -4.16 8.97 -3.27
N GLU A 49 -3.91 7.88 -4.01
CA GLU A 49 -3.16 7.90 -5.26
C GLU A 49 -3.75 8.86 -6.29
N TYR A 50 -5.08 8.87 -6.45
CA TYR A 50 -5.76 9.77 -7.37
C TYR A 50 -5.59 11.24 -7.00
N ILE A 51 -5.61 11.55 -5.69
CA ILE A 51 -5.50 12.90 -5.16
C ILE A 51 -4.04 13.37 -5.20
N SER A 52 -3.11 12.58 -4.69
CA SER A 52 -1.70 12.95 -4.64
C SER A 52 -1.02 12.88 -6.01
N GLU A 53 -1.57 12.10 -6.94
CA GLU A 53 -0.90 11.68 -8.17
C GLU A 53 0.45 10.98 -7.89
N GLU A 54 0.57 10.38 -6.70
CA GLU A 54 1.72 9.61 -6.25
C GLU A 54 1.34 8.14 -6.10
N ILE A 55 2.03 7.28 -6.84
CA ILE A 55 1.84 5.83 -6.78
C ILE A 55 2.30 5.33 -5.40
N PRO A 56 1.49 4.52 -4.69
CA PRO A 56 1.81 4.08 -3.33
C PRO A 56 3.12 3.28 -3.31
N TYR A 57 4.02 3.68 -2.41
CA TYR A 57 5.31 3.01 -2.14
C TYR A 57 6.26 2.91 -3.35
N ASN A 58 6.17 3.84 -4.29
CA ASN A 58 6.94 3.81 -5.56
C ASN A 58 8.45 3.78 -5.43
N ASN A 59 8.99 4.24 -4.32
CA ASN A 59 10.42 4.40 -4.09
C ASN A 59 11.05 3.24 -3.29
N ILE A 60 10.29 2.19 -2.98
CA ILE A 60 10.78 1.05 -2.19
C ILE A 60 10.46 -0.31 -2.83
N PRO A 61 11.23 -1.36 -2.51
CA PRO A 61 10.91 -2.72 -2.94
C PRO A 61 9.54 -3.21 -2.46
N HIS A 62 8.81 -3.93 -3.31
CA HIS A 62 7.55 -4.57 -2.92
C HIS A 62 7.80 -6.00 -2.41
N ASN A 63 8.46 -6.11 -1.26
CA ASN A 63 8.88 -7.38 -0.65
C ASN A 63 8.30 -7.60 0.75
N HIS A 64 8.81 -8.60 1.48
CA HIS A 64 8.37 -8.94 2.84
C HIS A 64 8.59 -7.79 3.84
N ALA A 65 9.65 -7.00 3.68
CA ALA A 65 9.89 -5.84 4.55
C ALA A 65 8.77 -4.79 4.39
N LEU A 66 8.26 -4.57 3.18
CA LEU A 66 7.12 -3.68 2.96
C LEU A 66 5.84 -4.23 3.62
N SER A 67 5.56 -5.53 3.50
CA SER A 67 4.37 -6.10 4.16
C SER A 67 4.44 -6.00 5.69
N ILE A 68 5.61 -6.18 6.31
CA ILE A 68 5.82 -5.90 7.75
C ILE A 68 5.50 -4.44 8.05
N LYS A 69 6.04 -3.49 7.27
CA LYS A 69 5.81 -2.06 7.49
C LYS A 69 4.33 -1.70 7.39
N ILE A 70 3.60 -2.25 6.41
CA ILE A 70 2.15 -2.05 6.26
C ILE A 70 1.38 -2.56 7.49
N CYS A 71 1.71 -3.76 7.99
CA CYS A 71 1.12 -4.30 9.22
C CYS A 71 1.47 -3.43 10.44
N LYS A 72 2.67 -2.86 10.51
CA LYS A 72 3.08 -1.91 11.56
C LYS A 72 2.51 -0.49 11.39
N GLY A 73 1.62 -0.26 10.43
CA GLY A 73 0.92 1.02 10.29
C GLY A 73 1.49 1.96 9.23
N LEU A 74 2.48 1.56 8.43
CA LEU A 74 2.90 2.36 7.28
C LEU A 74 1.72 2.56 6.32
N ARG A 75 1.47 3.82 5.94
CA ARG A 75 0.48 4.23 4.95
C ARG A 75 1.09 5.19 3.94
N PRO A 76 0.53 5.33 2.73
CA PRO A 76 0.94 6.37 1.80
C PRO A 76 0.78 7.77 2.42
N ASN A 77 1.65 8.69 2.03
CA ASN A 77 1.55 10.07 2.50
C ASN A 77 0.29 10.73 1.93
N ILE A 78 -0.44 11.45 2.78
CA ILE A 78 -1.54 12.31 2.34
C ILE A 78 -0.94 13.68 2.01
N PHE A 79 -1.26 14.22 0.85
CA PHE A 79 -0.77 15.53 0.46
C PHE A 79 -1.24 16.60 1.48
N LYS A 80 -0.32 17.45 1.94
CA LYS A 80 -0.56 18.39 3.05
C LYS A 80 -1.78 19.30 2.84
N TYR A 81 -2.10 19.64 1.59
CA TYR A 81 -3.21 20.51 1.24
C TYR A 81 -4.49 19.74 0.87
N THR A 82 -4.51 18.41 0.98
CA THR A 82 -5.74 17.64 0.81
C THR A 82 -6.78 18.13 1.81
N PRO A 83 -8.02 18.48 1.37
CA PRO A 83 -9.07 18.95 2.25
C PRO A 83 -9.26 17.99 3.43
N LYS A 84 -9.39 18.54 4.64
CA LYS A 84 -9.37 17.74 5.88
C LYS A 84 -10.41 16.63 5.87
N LEU A 85 -11.62 16.94 5.42
CA LEU A 85 -12.72 15.98 5.35
C LEU A 85 -12.40 14.78 4.42
N LEU A 86 -11.60 15.00 3.37
CA LEU A 86 -11.16 13.96 2.45
C LEU A 86 -9.99 13.16 3.03
N ALA A 87 -9.03 13.82 3.69
CA ALA A 87 -7.96 13.16 4.42
C ALA A 87 -8.50 12.25 5.54
N ASP A 88 -9.46 12.73 6.32
CA ASP A 88 -10.15 11.96 7.37
C ASP A 88 -10.90 10.74 6.78
N LEU A 89 -11.45 10.88 5.57
CA LEU A 89 -12.15 9.79 4.90
C LEU A 89 -11.18 8.72 4.37
N ILE A 90 -10.09 9.13 3.73
CA ILE A 90 -9.02 8.24 3.27
C ILE A 90 -8.43 7.47 4.46
N THR A 91 -8.14 8.19 5.56
CA THR A 91 -7.56 7.58 6.75
C THR A 91 -8.47 6.54 7.38
N LYS A 92 -9.78 6.80 7.40
CA LYS A 92 -10.76 5.84 7.88
C LYS A 92 -10.88 4.60 6.98
N CYS A 93 -10.71 4.75 5.66
CA CYS A 93 -10.76 3.63 4.72
C CYS A 93 -9.63 2.62 4.92
N TRP A 94 -8.43 3.08 5.30
CA TRP A 94 -7.25 2.22 5.46
C TRP A 94 -6.89 1.91 6.92
N ASP A 95 -7.86 1.98 7.83
CA ASP A 95 -7.70 1.61 9.24
C ASP A 95 -7.21 0.15 9.34
N ALA A 96 -6.29 -0.11 10.27
CA ALA A 96 -5.74 -1.44 10.51
C ALA A 96 -6.82 -2.46 10.90
N LYS A 97 -7.85 -2.02 11.65
CA LYS A 97 -9.00 -2.84 12.01
C LYS A 97 -10.07 -2.76 10.93
N ALA A 98 -10.42 -3.90 10.35
CA ALA A 98 -11.38 -3.99 9.25
C ALA A 98 -12.77 -3.44 9.63
N GLU A 99 -13.19 -3.63 10.88
CA GLU A 99 -14.46 -3.19 11.44
C GLU A 99 -14.59 -1.67 11.61
N ASN A 100 -13.47 -0.95 11.66
CA ASN A 100 -13.46 0.52 11.77
C ASN A 100 -13.67 1.22 10.42
N ARG A 101 -13.47 0.48 9.32
CA ARG A 101 -13.59 0.99 7.96
C ARG A 101 -15.05 1.24 7.62
N PRO A 102 -15.38 2.30 6.87
CA PRO A 102 -16.75 2.55 6.45
C PRO A 102 -17.21 1.45 5.48
N THR A 103 -18.50 1.20 5.44
CA THR A 103 -19.10 0.45 4.33
C THR A 103 -19.06 1.25 3.03
N ALA A 104 -19.15 0.58 1.88
CA ALA A 104 -19.24 1.25 0.59
C ALA A 104 -20.41 2.25 0.51
N LYS A 105 -21.54 1.94 1.19
CA LYS A 105 -22.71 2.82 1.27
C LYS A 105 -22.40 4.09 2.06
N GLU A 106 -21.78 3.98 3.22
CA GLU A 106 -21.40 5.15 4.03
C GLU A 106 -20.34 6.00 3.32
N LEU A 107 -19.40 5.35 2.65
CA LEU A 107 -18.36 6.01 1.86
C LEU A 107 -18.98 6.83 0.72
N TYR A 108 -19.90 6.24 -0.04
CA TYR A 108 -20.66 6.91 -1.09
C TYR A 108 -21.45 8.12 -0.55
N GLN A 109 -22.13 7.97 0.58
CA GLN A 109 -22.87 9.07 1.21
C GLN A 109 -21.96 10.23 1.64
N LYS A 110 -20.78 9.93 2.19
CA LYS A 110 -19.79 10.94 2.58
C LYS A 110 -19.20 11.66 1.38
N LEU A 111 -18.85 10.93 0.32
CA LEU A 111 -18.36 11.52 -0.94
C LEU A 111 -19.41 12.39 -1.63
N ASN A 112 -20.68 11.98 -1.63
CA ASN A 112 -21.75 12.84 -2.17
C ASN A 112 -21.97 14.09 -1.34
N LYS A 113 -21.84 14.02 -0.02
CA LYS A 113 -21.92 15.20 0.83
C LYS A 113 -20.80 16.19 0.50
N LEU A 114 -19.60 15.70 0.20
CA LEU A 114 -18.47 16.53 -0.25
C LEU A 114 -18.74 17.26 -1.58
N LEU A 115 -19.57 16.70 -2.47
CA LEU A 115 -19.98 17.34 -3.73
C LEU A 115 -21.01 18.46 -3.51
N ILE A 116 -21.73 18.44 -2.39
CA ILE A 116 -22.69 19.47 -2.01
C ILE A 116 -21.92 20.53 -1.22
N ILE A 117 -21.23 21.40 -1.98
CA ILE A 117 -20.30 22.42 -1.48
C ILE A 117 -21.00 23.39 -0.53
N ASP A 118 -20.61 23.39 0.76
CA ASP A 118 -20.76 24.55 1.64
C ASP A 118 -19.57 25.51 1.48
N SER A 119 -19.69 26.73 2.00
CA SER A 119 -18.65 27.78 1.84
C SER A 119 -17.27 27.35 2.33
N ASP A 120 -17.22 26.58 3.40
CA ASP A 120 -15.98 26.18 4.08
C ASP A 120 -15.26 25.05 3.34
N THR A 121 -16.02 24.12 2.75
CA THR A 121 -15.48 23.08 1.87
C THR A 121 -14.93 23.69 0.58
N LYS A 122 -15.58 24.74 0.06
CA LYS A 122 -15.14 25.43 -1.15
C LYS A 122 -13.73 26.02 -0.99
N SER A 123 -13.48 26.72 0.12
CA SER A 123 -12.17 27.36 0.35
C SER A 123 -11.02 26.35 0.42
N GLN A 124 -11.22 25.19 1.03
CA GLN A 124 -10.20 24.13 1.10
C GLN A 124 -9.94 23.49 -0.27
N VAL A 125 -10.99 23.31 -1.07
CA VAL A 125 -10.88 22.77 -2.43
C VAL A 125 -10.16 23.76 -3.34
N ASP A 126 -10.47 25.05 -3.24
CA ASP A 126 -9.80 26.11 -4.01
C ASP A 126 -8.31 26.20 -3.65
N GLU A 127 -7.97 26.16 -2.35
CA GLU A 127 -6.57 26.11 -1.89
C GLU A 127 -5.84 24.87 -2.44
N TYR A 128 -6.46 23.69 -2.34
CA TYR A 128 -5.90 22.46 -2.90
C TYR A 128 -5.62 22.58 -4.40
N ASN A 129 -6.59 23.08 -5.17
CA ASN A 129 -6.48 23.25 -6.61
C ASN A 129 -5.33 24.18 -7.00
N ASP A 130 -5.17 25.30 -6.29
CA ASP A 130 -4.07 26.24 -6.51
C ASP A 130 -2.71 25.61 -6.23
N LYS A 131 -2.59 24.83 -5.15
CA LYS A 131 -1.32 24.17 -4.77
C LYS A 131 -0.96 23.01 -5.70
N ILE A 132 -1.94 22.18 -6.09
CA ILE A 132 -1.76 21.13 -7.09
C ILE A 132 -1.35 21.73 -8.44
N LYS A 133 -2.00 22.81 -8.86
CA LYS A 133 -1.66 23.50 -10.12
C LYS A 133 -0.24 24.05 -10.09
N LEU A 134 0.19 24.64 -8.97
CA LEU A 134 1.56 25.09 -8.78
C LEU A 134 2.58 23.94 -8.80
N ASN A 135 2.27 22.82 -8.14
CA ASN A 135 3.10 21.61 -8.20
C ASN A 135 3.22 21.08 -9.63
N ARG A 136 2.15 21.18 -10.43
CA ARG A 136 2.12 20.76 -11.84
C ARG A 136 2.90 21.69 -12.77
N THR A 137 3.00 23.00 -12.50
CA THR A 137 3.69 23.96 -13.37
C THR A 137 5.17 24.15 -13.06
N SER A 138 5.63 23.80 -11.86
CA SER A 138 7.07 23.69 -11.59
C SER A 138 7.68 22.59 -12.48
N GLU A 139 8.79 22.87 -13.16
CA GLU A 139 9.43 22.09 -14.24
C GLU A 139 9.95 20.68 -13.83
N LYS A 140 9.14 19.84 -13.19
CA LYS A 140 9.49 18.50 -12.69
C LYS A 140 8.76 17.33 -13.36
N ARG A 141 7.98 17.57 -14.42
CA ARG A 141 7.27 16.50 -15.15
C ARG A 141 7.75 16.32 -16.59
N SER A 142 9.06 16.14 -16.78
CA SER A 142 9.51 15.11 -17.71
C SER A 142 9.30 13.77 -17.00
N ILE A 143 8.15 13.15 -17.26
CA ILE A 143 7.63 11.99 -16.53
C ILE A 143 8.50 10.76 -16.84
N ASN A 144 9.62 10.62 -16.14
CA ASN A 144 10.11 9.30 -15.78
C ASN A 144 9.42 8.96 -14.45
N PHE A 145 8.32 8.20 -14.51
CA PHE A 145 7.82 7.48 -13.33
C PHE A 145 8.85 6.41 -12.96
N GLN A 146 9.98 6.84 -12.42
CA GLN A 146 11.05 5.93 -12.05
C GLN A 146 10.65 5.30 -10.72
N THR A 147 9.88 4.22 -10.82
CA THR A 147 9.61 3.35 -9.68
C THR A 147 10.89 2.60 -9.33
N HIS A 148 11.02 2.23 -8.06
CA HIS A 148 12.06 1.33 -7.61
C HIS A 148 12.06 0.06 -8.51
N PRO A 149 13.22 -0.46 -8.96
CA PRO A 149 13.25 -1.61 -9.88
C PRO A 149 12.54 -2.87 -9.37
N GLN A 150 12.39 -2.99 -8.05
CA GLN A 150 11.68 -4.08 -7.37
C GLN A 150 10.25 -3.71 -6.91
N ALA A 151 9.73 -2.56 -7.35
CA ALA A 151 8.33 -2.21 -7.15
C ALA A 151 7.47 -2.93 -8.21
N ILE A 152 6.48 -3.69 -7.75
CA ILE A 152 5.60 -4.50 -8.60
C ILE A 152 4.14 -4.08 -8.37
N TYR A 153 3.52 -3.52 -9.41
CA TYR A 153 2.13 -3.04 -9.40
C TYR A 153 1.16 -3.97 -10.13
N THR A 154 1.61 -5.16 -10.48
CA THR A 154 0.78 -6.23 -11.06
C THR A 154 0.48 -7.30 -10.02
N SER A 155 -0.64 -8.00 -10.21
CA SER A 155 -1.05 -9.06 -9.30
C SER A 155 -0.07 -10.23 -9.36
N ARG A 156 0.33 -10.74 -8.19
CA ARG A 156 1.19 -11.92 -8.05
C ARG A 156 0.87 -12.70 -6.80
N LEU A 157 1.29 -13.96 -6.74
CA LEU A 157 1.21 -14.76 -5.52
C LEU A 157 2.15 -14.16 -4.45
N LEU A 158 1.59 -13.85 -3.29
CA LEU A 158 2.29 -13.36 -2.11
C LEU A 158 2.18 -14.41 -1.00
N ASN A 159 3.31 -14.82 -0.44
CA ASN A 159 3.36 -15.77 0.67
C ASN A 159 4.28 -15.23 1.77
N PHE A 160 3.81 -14.18 2.45
CA PHE A 160 4.55 -13.56 3.54
C PHE A 160 4.21 -14.25 4.87
N LYS A 161 5.20 -14.91 5.47
CA LYS A 161 5.05 -15.61 6.75
C LYS A 161 5.38 -14.68 7.92
N ASN A 162 4.83 -14.97 9.10
CA ASN A 162 5.16 -14.32 10.37
C ASN A 162 4.96 -12.79 10.40
N LEU A 163 3.92 -12.28 9.74
CA LEU A 163 3.59 -10.86 9.77
C LEU A 163 2.97 -10.46 11.13
N PRO A 164 3.33 -9.28 11.68
CA PRO A 164 2.83 -8.82 12.98
C PRO A 164 1.34 -8.49 12.93
N GLU A 165 0.71 -8.39 14.10
CA GLU A 165 -0.68 -7.91 14.22
C GLU A 165 -0.81 -6.48 13.63
N PRO A 166 -1.84 -6.21 12.81
CA PRO A 166 -2.02 -4.90 12.21
C PRO A 166 -2.31 -3.81 13.26
N VAL A 167 -1.58 -2.71 13.17
CA VAL A 167 -1.81 -1.51 13.99
C VAL A 167 -1.91 -0.27 13.10
N ASN A 168 -2.60 0.75 13.59
CA ASN A 168 -2.52 2.08 13.00
C ASN A 168 -1.18 2.71 13.40
N SER A 169 -0.59 3.55 12.55
CA SER A 169 0.59 4.30 12.95
C SER A 169 0.23 5.21 14.13
N ASP A 170 0.93 5.07 15.25
CA ASP A 170 0.92 6.12 16.25
C ASP A 170 1.54 7.37 15.61
N VAL A 171 0.88 8.52 15.76
CA VAL A 171 1.30 9.81 15.20
C VAL A 171 2.62 10.31 15.85
N THR A 172 3.36 9.46 16.56
CA THR A 172 4.54 9.80 17.35
C THR A 172 5.84 9.15 16.86
N GLU A 173 5.98 8.84 15.56
CA GLU A 173 7.29 8.47 14.99
C GLU A 173 7.67 9.40 13.83
N THR A 174 7.93 10.66 14.16
CA THR A 174 8.81 11.52 13.36
C THR A 174 10.30 11.28 13.68
N THR A 175 10.65 10.19 14.39
CA THR A 175 11.98 10.04 15.01
C THR A 175 12.78 8.79 14.59
N LEU A 176 12.29 7.89 13.72
CA LEU A 176 13.07 6.68 13.34
C LEU A 176 13.67 6.68 11.93
N LEU A 177 13.90 7.85 11.33
CA LEU A 177 14.73 7.98 10.12
C LEU A 177 16.24 8.12 10.41
N SER A 178 16.71 7.73 11.60
CA SER A 178 18.14 7.87 11.98
C SER A 178 18.89 6.59 12.36
N GLU A 179 18.28 5.40 12.34
CA GLU A 179 19.03 4.17 12.64
C GLU A 179 19.08 3.26 11.42
N CYS A 180 20.12 3.50 10.61
CA CYS A 180 20.65 2.56 9.63
C CYS A 180 21.74 1.71 10.31
N PHE A 181 21.88 0.45 9.86
CA PHE A 181 22.78 -0.63 10.33
C PHE A 181 22.32 -1.29 11.65
N ASP A 182 22.05 -2.60 11.77
CA ASP A 182 22.61 -3.78 11.11
C ASP A 182 21.54 -4.87 10.94
N CYS A 183 21.49 -5.53 9.78
CA CYS A 183 21.08 -6.93 9.73
C CYS A 183 22.23 -7.75 9.17
N GLN A 184 22.91 -8.46 10.07
CA GLN A 184 23.79 -9.56 9.71
C GLN A 184 22.98 -10.57 8.91
N LEU A 185 23.44 -10.87 7.70
CA LEU A 185 23.01 -12.02 6.93
C LEU A 185 23.72 -13.24 7.52
N ASP A 186 22.95 -14.18 8.06
CA ASP A 186 23.50 -15.46 8.48
C ASP A 186 23.94 -16.26 7.25
N GLU A 187 25.21 -16.69 7.25
CA GLU A 187 25.93 -17.40 6.20
C GLU A 187 25.48 -18.87 5.99
N LEU A 188 24.19 -19.18 6.09
CA LEU A 188 23.70 -20.57 6.00
C LEU A 188 22.92 -20.92 4.72
N ASP A 189 22.64 -19.98 3.82
CA ASP A 189 21.84 -20.24 2.61
C ASP A 189 22.64 -20.32 1.28
N LEU A 190 23.97 -20.49 1.31
CA LEU A 190 24.80 -20.56 0.09
C LEU A 190 25.47 -21.91 -0.21
N ASN A 191 25.16 -22.98 0.52
CA ASN A 191 25.75 -24.30 0.28
C ASN A 191 24.73 -25.35 -0.18
N GLU A 192 23.95 -25.04 -1.21
CA GLU A 192 23.45 -26.04 -2.15
C GLU A 192 23.56 -25.45 -3.56
N ILE A 193 24.02 -26.26 -4.52
CA ILE A 193 24.34 -25.92 -5.92
C ILE A 193 25.82 -25.57 -6.15
N ASN A 194 26.66 -26.61 -6.18
CA ASN A 194 27.55 -26.93 -7.30
C ASN A 194 28.28 -28.25 -6.98
N GLN A 195 27.53 -29.36 -6.97
CA GLN A 195 28.07 -30.64 -7.42
C GLN A 195 27.61 -30.76 -8.86
N ASP A 196 28.51 -30.56 -9.80
CA ASP A 196 28.65 -31.39 -11.00
C ASP A 196 29.77 -30.82 -11.88
N GLU A 197 30.57 -31.74 -12.41
CA GLU A 197 31.61 -31.60 -13.44
C GLU A 197 33.01 -31.14 -12.99
N GLU A 198 33.87 -32.13 -12.70
CA GLU A 198 35.05 -32.43 -13.54
C GLU A 198 35.78 -33.68 -12.99
N ASN A 199 35.54 -34.82 -13.63
CA ASN A 199 36.40 -36.00 -13.58
C ASN A 199 36.62 -36.47 -15.02
N ASN A 200 37.88 -36.79 -15.35
CA ASN A 200 38.46 -37.13 -16.67
C ASN A 200 38.87 -35.89 -17.46
N THR A 201 40.12 -35.66 -17.87
CA THR A 201 41.17 -36.55 -18.42
C THR A 201 42.43 -35.64 -18.39
N GLU A 202 43.63 -36.03 -17.97
CA GLU A 202 44.58 -37.00 -18.53
C GLU A 202 45.79 -37.10 -17.58
#